data_AF-A0A9D0CYL0-F1
#
_entry.id   AF-A0A9D0CYL0-F1
#
_cell.length_a   1.000
_cell.length_b   1.000
_cell.length_c   1.000
_cell.angle_alpha   90.00
_cell.angle_beta   90.00
_cell.angle_gamma   90.00
#
_symmetry.space_group_name_H-M   'P 1'
#
loop_
_entity.id
_entity.type
_entity.pdbx_description
1 polymer ?
#
loop_
_entity_poly.entity_id
_entity_poly.type
_entity_poly.pdbx_seq_one_letter_code
_entity_poly.pdbx_strand_id
1 'polypeptide(L)'
;ENIDRFVSGSSARSKMELAPVIEKDDFSPAFDKLIEVIMNSSFGGMLNMLGGVDALTPLKEPFISGMKESIVEITAKDSFNQLLQEEIDQPEVMADIRAKVADIIDARLEELTPQLVKEMVQQMIKQHLGWLVVWGGVFGGLIGLLSALVVL
;
A
#
# COMPACT_ATOMS: atom_id res chain seq x y z
N GLU A 1 -14.83 13.05 6.35
CA GLU A 1 -14.01 13.40 7.53
C GLU A 1 -13.07 12.27 7.98
N ASN A 2 -13.56 11.07 8.35
CA ASN A 2 -12.67 9.97 8.78
C ASN A 2 -11.78 9.42 7.66
N ILE A 3 -12.32 9.28 6.44
CA ILE A 3 -11.57 8.84 5.27
C ILE A 3 -10.48 9.87 4.92
N ASP A 4 -10.77 11.17 5.03
CA ASP A 4 -9.80 12.24 4.77
C ASP A 4 -8.58 12.14 5.69
N ARG A 5 -8.83 11.89 6.98
CA ARG A 5 -7.78 11.76 8.01
C ARG A 5 -6.96 10.49 7.83
N PHE A 6 -7.57 9.40 7.37
CA PHE A 6 -6.89 8.15 7.05
C PHE A 6 -6.01 8.29 5.81
N VAL A 7 -6.57 8.81 4.70
CA VAL A 7 -5.86 8.99 3.43
C VAL A 7 -4.69 9.97 3.59
N SER A 8 -4.92 11.15 4.18
CA SER A 8 -3.85 12.12 4.46
C SER A 8 -2.83 11.62 5.49
N GLY A 9 -3.25 10.78 6.43
CA GLY A 9 -2.36 10.12 7.39
C GLY A 9 -1.51 9.00 6.78
N SER A 10 -2.00 8.31 5.74
CA SER A 10 -1.27 7.30 4.98
C SER A 10 -0.36 7.87 3.89
N SER A 11 -0.64 9.08 3.38
CA SER A 11 0.28 9.86 2.54
C SER A 11 1.54 10.33 3.30
N ALA A 12 1.59 10.10 4.62
CA ALA A 12 2.71 10.46 5.46
C ALA A 12 3.99 9.72 5.05
N ARG A 13 4.78 10.39 4.21
CA ARG A 13 6.25 10.48 4.27
C ARG A 13 6.97 9.12 4.31
N SER A 14 6.57 8.18 3.46
CA SER A 14 7.43 7.04 3.15
C SER A 14 8.31 7.45 1.97
N LYS A 15 9.59 7.66 2.23
CA LYS A 15 10.58 7.88 1.17
C LYS A 15 10.53 6.67 0.25
N MET A 16 10.11 6.87 -1.00
CA MET A 16 9.99 5.76 -1.94
C MET A 16 11.38 5.38 -2.43
N GLU A 17 11.83 4.18 -2.08
CA GLU A 17 13.08 3.63 -2.58
C GLU A 17 12.84 3.09 -4.01
N LEU A 18 13.21 3.88 -5.02
CA LEU A 18 13.02 3.51 -6.43
C LEU A 18 14.15 2.63 -6.99
N ALA A 19 15.25 2.48 -6.26
CA ALA A 19 16.40 1.66 -6.68
C ALA A 19 16.02 0.24 -7.15
N PRO A 20 15.16 -0.52 -6.43
CA PRO A 20 14.80 -1.88 -6.86
C PRO A 20 14.03 -1.94 -8.18
N VAL A 21 13.34 -0.86 -8.56
CA VAL A 21 12.63 -0.77 -9.84
C VAL A 21 13.63 -0.44 -10.95
N ILE A 22 14.52 0.52 -10.72
CA ILE A 22 15.56 0.94 -11.68
C ILE A 22 16.52 -0.21 -11.99
N GLU A 23 16.88 -1.02 -11.01
CA GLU A 23 17.77 -2.16 -11.23
C GLU A 23 17.15 -3.22 -12.13
N LYS A 24 15.83 -3.44 -12.02
CA LYS A 24 15.08 -4.45 -12.77
C LYS A 24 14.65 -3.99 -14.16
N ASP A 25 14.63 -2.69 -14.42
CA ASP A 25 14.19 -2.15 -15.69
C ASP A 25 15.27 -2.27 -16.79
N ASP A 26 14.80 -2.27 -18.04
CA ASP A 26 15.66 -2.35 -19.23
C ASP A 26 15.92 -0.96 -19.83
N PHE A 27 17.17 -0.52 -19.73
CA PHE A 27 17.62 0.78 -20.27
C PHE A 27 18.24 0.67 -21.67
N SER A 28 18.18 -0.50 -22.31
CA SER A 28 18.59 -0.67 -23.71
C SER A 28 18.00 0.39 -24.65
N PRO A 29 16.71 0.76 -24.56
CA PRO A 29 16.12 1.78 -25.44
C PRO A 29 16.79 3.16 -25.30
N ALA A 30 17.28 3.52 -24.12
CA ALA A 30 17.97 4.79 -23.90
C ALA A 30 19.34 4.81 -24.59
N PHE A 31 20.06 3.68 -24.57
CA PHE A 31 21.30 3.53 -25.32
C PHE A 31 21.04 3.58 -26.83
N ASP A 32 20.05 2.83 -27.32
CA ASP A 32 19.72 2.80 -28.74
C ASP A 32 19.31 4.21 -29.23
N LYS A 33 18.60 4.99 -28.40
CA LYS A 33 18.26 6.38 -28.70
C LYS A 33 19.49 7.29 -28.72
N LEU A 34 20.44 7.09 -27.81
CA LEU A 34 21.72 7.82 -27.83
C LEU A 34 22.46 7.56 -29.16
N ILE A 35 22.54 6.32 -29.62
CA ILE A 35 23.14 5.97 -30.91
C ILE A 35 22.43 6.71 -32.05
N GLU A 36 21.10 6.67 -32.08
CA GLU A 36 20.31 7.38 -33.09
C GLU A 36 20.64 8.88 -33.13
N VAL A 37 20.72 9.53 -31.96
CA VAL A 37 21.08 10.95 -31.85
C VAL A 37 22.50 11.22 -32.35
N ILE A 38 23.47 10.36 -32.00
CA ILE A 38 24.86 10.48 -32.46
C ILE A 38 24.92 10.35 -33.98
N MET A 39 24.24 9.35 -34.55
CA MET A 39 24.22 9.08 -35.99
C MET A 39 23.59 10.21 -36.80
N ASN A 40 22.58 10.89 -36.24
CA ASN A 40 21.93 12.05 -36.85
C ASN A 40 22.70 13.37 -36.62
N SER A 41 23.77 13.36 -35.83
CA SER A 41 24.59 14.53 -35.55
C SER A 41 25.81 14.63 -36.47
N SER A 42 26.55 15.74 -36.39
CA SER A 42 27.85 15.90 -37.05
C SER A 42 28.88 14.84 -36.65
N PHE A 43 28.67 14.16 -35.52
CA PHE A 43 29.53 13.08 -35.04
C PHE A 43 29.29 11.75 -35.76
N GLY A 44 28.09 11.52 -36.31
CA GLY A 44 27.75 10.28 -37.02
C GLY A 44 28.58 10.05 -38.28
N GLY A 45 28.86 11.13 -39.03
CA GLY A 45 29.74 11.07 -40.19
C GLY A 45 31.17 10.65 -39.84
N MET A 46 31.69 11.13 -38.70
CA MET A 46 33.00 10.72 -38.18
C MET A 46 32.98 9.28 -37.67
N LEU A 47 31.91 8.88 -36.99
CA LEU A 47 31.78 7.52 -36.46
C LEU A 47 31.73 6.46 -37.56
N ASN A 48 31.09 6.75 -38.70
CA ASN A 48 31.11 5.86 -39.87
C ASN A 48 32.54 5.60 -40.39
N MET A 49 33.44 6.57 -40.24
CA MET A 49 34.85 6.37 -40.61
C MET A 49 35.61 5.47 -39.62
N LEU A 50 35.09 5.31 -38.40
CA LEU A 50 35.68 4.51 -37.32
C LEU A 50 35.01 3.13 -37.14
N GLY A 51 34.16 2.70 -38.09
CA GLY A 51 33.47 1.41 -38.03
C GLY A 51 31.98 1.51 -37.69
N GLY A 52 31.40 2.71 -37.66
CA GLY A 52 29.97 2.94 -37.52
C GLY A 52 29.42 2.58 -36.15
N VAL A 53 28.15 2.19 -36.10
CA VAL A 53 27.42 1.87 -34.85
C VAL A 53 28.07 0.71 -34.09
N ASP A 54 28.65 -0.25 -34.79
CA ASP A 54 29.26 -1.44 -34.19
C ASP A 54 30.44 -1.08 -33.26
N ALA A 55 31.10 0.06 -33.51
CA ALA A 55 32.16 0.56 -32.64
C ALA A 55 31.65 1.00 -31.25
N LEU A 56 30.35 1.27 -31.11
CA LEU A 56 29.73 1.70 -29.86
C LEU A 56 29.12 0.54 -29.06
N THR A 57 28.94 -0.64 -29.67
CA THR A 57 28.39 -1.83 -29.01
C THR A 57 29.07 -2.19 -27.68
N PRO A 58 30.41 -2.14 -27.54
CA PRO A 58 31.08 -2.42 -26.26
C PRO A 58 30.73 -1.43 -25.15
N LEU A 59 30.22 -0.24 -25.50
CA LEU A 59 29.85 0.79 -24.54
C LEU A 59 28.41 0.66 -24.03
N LYS A 60 27.62 -0.27 -24.57
CA LYS A 60 26.22 -0.45 -24.18
C LYS A 60 26.06 -0.76 -22.69
N GLU A 61 26.75 -1.80 -22.22
CA GLU A 61 26.73 -2.21 -20.81
C GLU A 61 27.25 -1.13 -19.85
N PRO A 62 28.46 -0.54 -20.04
CA PRO A 62 28.93 0.50 -19.12
C PRO A 62 28.03 1.74 -19.14
N PHE A 63 27.41 2.08 -20.27
CA PHE A 63 26.43 3.16 -20.33
C PHE A 63 25.17 2.83 -19.51
N ILE A 64 24.59 1.64 -19.70
CA ILE A 64 23.40 1.21 -18.97
C ILE A 64 23.67 1.20 -17.46
N SER A 65 24.83 0.66 -17.04
CA SER A 65 25.24 0.64 -15.64
C SER A 65 25.36 2.06 -15.06
N GLY A 66 26.11 2.95 -15.74
CA GLY A 66 26.29 4.33 -15.27
C GLY A 66 24.98 5.14 -15.26
N MET A 67 24.07 4.86 -16.19
CA MET A 67 22.74 5.47 -16.22
C MET A 67 21.89 5.02 -15.04
N LYS A 68 21.87 3.71 -14.74
CA LYS A 68 21.16 3.18 -13.56
C LYS A 68 21.66 3.83 -12.27
N GLU A 69 22.98 3.88 -12.08
CA GLU A 69 23.59 4.55 -10.92
C GLU A 69 23.17 6.02 -10.82
N SER A 70 23.22 6.75 -11.93
CA SER A 70 22.84 8.17 -11.98
C SER A 70 21.36 8.38 -11.61
N ILE A 71 20.46 7.53 -12.10
CA ILE A 71 19.02 7.64 -11.79
C ILE A 71 18.75 7.25 -10.34
N VAL A 72 19.44 6.23 -9.80
CA VAL A 72 19.36 5.90 -8.37
C VAL A 72 19.79 7.09 -7.52
N GLU A 73 20.89 7.75 -7.86
CA GLU A 73 21.35 8.94 -7.13
C GLU A 73 20.33 10.08 -7.21
N ILE A 74 19.73 10.32 -8.38
CA ILE A 74 18.71 11.35 -8.57
C ILE A 74 17.46 11.05 -7.74
N THR A 75 16.96 9.82 -7.79
CA THR A 75 15.74 9.41 -7.09
C THR A 75 15.91 9.32 -5.57
N ALA A 76 17.15 9.14 -5.09
CA ALA A 76 17.48 9.19 -3.67
C ALA A 76 17.46 10.62 -3.08
N LYS A 77 17.51 11.66 -3.92
CA LYS A 77 17.50 13.07 -3.48
C LYS A 77 16.15 13.45 -2.90
N ASP A 78 16.18 14.25 -1.85
CA ASP A 78 14.96 14.70 -1.18
C ASP A 78 14.11 15.60 -2.07
N SER A 79 14.74 16.37 -2.98
CA SER A 79 14.04 17.18 -3.98
C SER A 79 13.18 16.34 -4.93
N PHE A 80 13.67 15.19 -5.37
CA PHE A 80 12.89 14.28 -6.22
C PHE A 80 11.74 13.67 -5.43
N ASN A 81 11.99 13.22 -4.20
CA ASN A 81 10.96 12.66 -3.33
C ASN A 81 9.86 13.69 -3.03
N GLN A 82 10.22 14.96 -2.83
CA GLN A 82 9.25 16.04 -2.63
C GLN A 82 8.38 16.25 -3.87
N LEU A 83 8.99 16.36 -5.05
CA LEU A 83 8.24 16.51 -6.31
C LEU A 83 7.29 15.32 -6.55
N LEU A 84 7.77 14.11 -6.31
CA LEU A 84 6.95 12.91 -6.45
C LEU A 84 5.79 12.88 -5.45
N GLN A 85 6.01 13.41 -4.24
CA GLN A 85 4.98 13.50 -3.22
C GLN A 85 3.91 14.54 -3.58
N GLU A 86 4.31 15.68 -4.14
CA GLU A 86 3.40 16.70 -4.66
C GLU A 86 2.50 16.15 -5.78
N GLU A 87 3.04 15.29 -6.65
CA GLU A 87 2.26 14.61 -7.70
C GLU A 87 1.27 13.57 -7.13
N ILE A 88 1.65 12.83 -6.08
CA ILE A 88 0.75 11.87 -5.42
C ILE A 88 -0.37 12.60 -4.66
N ASP A 89 -0.05 13.70 -3.99
CA ASP A 89 -1.00 14.49 -3.20
C ASP A 89 -1.98 15.30 -4.07
N GLN A 90 -1.91 15.17 -5.40
CA GLN A 90 -2.85 15.81 -6.31
C GLN A 90 -4.31 15.40 -6.00
N PRO A 91 -5.27 16.33 -6.10
CA PRO A 91 -6.66 16.07 -5.75
C PRO A 91 -7.30 14.89 -6.50
N GLU A 92 -6.92 14.66 -7.76
CA GLU A 92 -7.45 13.58 -8.60
C GLU A 92 -6.99 12.20 -8.09
N VAL A 93 -5.68 12.03 -7.86
CA VAL A 93 -5.11 10.79 -7.28
C VAL A 93 -5.71 10.52 -5.89
N MET A 94 -5.84 11.56 -5.08
CA MET A 94 -6.45 11.47 -3.76
C MET A 94 -7.94 11.11 -3.83
N ALA A 95 -8.68 11.61 -4.82
CA ALA A 95 -10.08 11.25 -5.05
C ALA A 95 -10.23 9.76 -5.39
N ASP A 96 -9.36 9.23 -6.26
CA ASP A 96 -9.36 7.81 -6.63
C ASP A 96 -9.04 6.91 -5.44
N ILE A 97 -8.05 7.26 -4.62
CA ILE A 97 -7.72 6.52 -3.40
C ILE A 97 -8.93 6.51 -2.45
N ARG A 98 -9.61 7.65 -2.28
CA ARG A 98 -10.82 7.74 -1.45
C ARG A 98 -11.94 6.84 -1.97
N ALA A 99 -12.18 6.85 -3.28
CA ALA A 99 -13.20 6.01 -3.90
C ALA A 99 -12.92 4.51 -3.65
N LYS A 100 -11.68 4.08 -3.89
CA LYS A 100 -11.27 2.69 -3.61
C LYS A 100 -11.39 2.30 -2.14
N VAL A 101 -11.05 3.22 -1.23
CA VAL A 101 -11.23 2.98 0.21
C VAL A 101 -12.71 2.84 0.58
N ALA A 102 -13.58 3.67 0.00
CA ALA A 102 -15.02 3.55 0.20
C ALA A 102 -15.55 2.19 -0.29
N ASP A 103 -15.15 1.76 -1.49
CA ASP A 103 -15.55 0.46 -2.05
C ASP A 103 -15.11 -0.72 -1.15
N ILE A 104 -13.88 -0.66 -0.60
CA ILE A 104 -13.37 -1.69 0.31
C ILE A 104 -14.17 -1.69 1.62
N ILE A 105 -14.53 -0.53 2.16
CA ILE A 105 -15.34 -0.43 3.37
C ILE A 105 -16.72 -1.02 3.12
N ASP A 106 -17.36 -0.66 2.01
CA ASP A 106 -18.69 -1.17 1.64
C ASP A 106 -18.66 -2.69 1.48
N ALA A 107 -17.64 -3.26 0.83
CA ALA A 107 -17.46 -4.71 0.73
C ALA A 107 -17.31 -5.39 2.12
N ARG A 108 -16.61 -4.77 3.07
CA ARG A 108 -16.50 -5.28 4.45
C ARG A 108 -17.79 -5.13 5.24
N LEU A 109 -18.58 -4.08 4.98
CA LEU A 109 -19.90 -3.90 5.58
C LEU A 109 -20.89 -4.96 5.07
N GLU A 110 -20.84 -5.32 3.80
CA GLU A 110 -21.64 -6.43 3.24
C GLU A 110 -21.23 -7.80 3.82
N GLU A 111 -19.94 -7.99 4.14
CA GLU A 111 -19.45 -9.18 4.83
C GLU A 111 -19.84 -9.24 6.33
N LEU A 112 -20.17 -8.12 6.97
CA LEU A 112 -20.73 -8.06 8.34
C LEU A 112 -22.20 -8.51 8.34
N THR A 113 -22.41 -9.78 8.00
CA THR A 113 -23.73 -10.42 8.08
C THR A 113 -24.26 -10.39 9.52
N PRO A 114 -25.60 -10.38 9.71
CA PRO A 114 -26.24 -10.41 11.02
C PRO A 114 -25.73 -11.53 11.94
N GLN A 115 -25.20 -12.62 11.36
CA GLN A 115 -24.50 -13.69 12.05
C GLN A 115 -23.31 -13.20 12.90
N LEU A 116 -22.42 -12.35 12.37
CA LEU A 116 -21.24 -11.85 13.10
C LEU A 116 -21.63 -10.98 14.29
N VAL A 117 -22.64 -10.11 14.12
CA VAL A 117 -23.19 -9.29 15.21
C VAL A 117 -23.86 -10.18 16.26
N LYS A 118 -24.61 -11.20 15.85
CA LYS A 118 -25.23 -12.16 16.76
C LYS A 118 -24.18 -12.92 17.58
N GLU A 119 -23.10 -13.38 16.95
CA GLU A 119 -22.02 -14.08 17.65
C GLU A 119 -21.34 -13.19 18.69
N MET A 120 -21.01 -11.93 18.35
CA MET A 120 -20.42 -10.98 19.29
C MET A 120 -21.33 -10.72 20.50
N VAL A 121 -22.63 -10.48 20.27
CA VAL A 121 -23.60 -10.26 21.36
C VAL A 121 -23.78 -11.53 22.20
N GLN A 122 -23.88 -12.70 21.57
CA GLN A 122 -24.05 -13.98 22.29
C GLN A 122 -22.83 -14.33 23.14
N GLN A 123 -21.63 -13.94 22.71
CA GLN A 123 -20.39 -14.08 23.47
C GLN A 123 -20.35 -13.13 24.67
N MET A 124 -20.76 -11.87 24.50
CA MET A 124 -20.93 -10.92 25.61
C MET A 124 -21.98 -11.37 26.64
N ILE A 125 -23.14 -11.87 26.17
CA ILE A 125 -24.21 -12.42 27.03
C ILE A 125 -23.69 -13.59 27.85
N LYS A 126 -22.98 -14.54 27.23
CA LYS A 126 -22.41 -15.70 27.94
C LYS A 126 -21.42 -15.28 29.04
N GLN A 127 -20.57 -14.28 28.77
CA GLN A 127 -19.56 -13.86 29.74
C GLN A 127 -20.14 -13.10 30.94
N HIS A 128 -21.17 -12.27 30.76
CA HIS A 128 -21.64 -11.36 31.81
C HIS A 128 -23.06 -11.65 32.32
N LEU A 129 -24.00 -12.05 31.45
CA LEU A 129 -25.38 -12.38 31.86
C LEU A 129 -25.55 -13.83 32.34
N GLY A 130 -24.60 -14.72 32.04
CA GLY A 130 -24.62 -16.10 32.54
C GLY A 130 -24.58 -16.20 34.07
N TRP A 131 -23.85 -15.29 34.71
CA TRP A 131 -23.76 -15.22 36.18
C TRP A 131 -25.09 -14.80 36.83
N LEU A 132 -25.83 -13.87 36.22
CA LEU A 132 -27.12 -13.39 36.73
C LEU A 132 -28.16 -14.52 36.81
N VAL A 133 -28.15 -15.43 35.83
CA VAL A 133 -29.08 -16.58 35.78
C VAL A 133 -28.72 -17.63 36.83
N VAL A 134 -27.43 -17.91 37.03
CA VAL A 134 -26.98 -18.86 38.05
C VAL A 134 -27.33 -18.35 39.46
N TRP A 135 -27.13 -17.06 39.73
CA TRP A 135 -27.55 -16.48 41.01
C TRP A 135 -29.06 -16.49 41.18
N GLY A 136 -29.84 -16.19 40.14
CA GLY A 136 -31.30 -16.32 40.19
C GLY A 136 -31.74 -17.74 40.59
N GLY A 137 -31.09 -18.76 40.05
CA GLY A 137 -31.33 -20.17 40.40
C GLY A 137 -30.92 -20.53 41.83
N VAL A 138 -29.75 -20.09 42.29
CA VAL A 138 -29.26 -20.35 43.66
C VAL A 138 -30.13 -19.65 44.69
N PHE A 139 -30.45 -18.37 44.51
CA PHE A 139 -31.35 -17.62 45.41
C PHE A 139 -32.78 -18.19 45.40
N GLY A 140 -33.31 -18.52 44.21
CA GLY A 140 -34.63 -19.15 44.10
C GLY A 140 -34.69 -20.52 44.76
N GLY A 141 -33.64 -21.34 44.62
CA GLY A 141 -33.54 -22.64 45.27
C GLY A 141 -33.44 -22.54 46.80
N LEU A 142 -32.62 -21.62 47.30
CA LEU A 142 -32.51 -21.33 48.75
C LEU A 142 -33.84 -20.87 49.35
N ILE A 143 -34.52 -19.91 48.71
CA ILE A 143 -35.83 -19.43 49.16
C ILE A 143 -36.88 -20.54 49.08
N GLY A 144 -36.84 -21.36 48.03
CA GLY A 144 -37.74 -22.51 47.87
C GLY A 144 -37.56 -23.55 48.99
N LEU A 145 -36.32 -23.89 49.33
CA LEU A 145 -36.00 -24.81 50.43
C LEU A 145 -36.44 -24.27 51.79
N LEU A 146 -36.17 -22.98 52.04
CA LEU A 146 -36.62 -22.30 53.27
C LEU A 146 -38.14 -22.28 53.36
N SER A 147 -38.83 -22.00 52.25
CA SER A 147 -40.30 -21.99 52.23
C SER A 147 -40.88 -23.38 52.46
N ALA A 148 -40.27 -24.41 51.87
CA ALA A 148 -40.69 -25.80 52.08
C ALA A 148 -40.50 -26.27 53.52
N LEU A 149 -39.42 -25.86 54.20
CA LEU A 149 -39.15 -26.19 55.60
C LEU A 149 -40.05 -25.45 56.60
N VAL A 150 -40.58 -24.28 56.25
CA VAL A 150 -41.52 -23.51 57.08
C VAL A 150 -42.96 -23.98 56.92
N VAL A 151 -43.29 -24.55 55.75
CA VAL A 151 -44.64 -25.07 55.44
C VAL A 151 -44.82 -26.53 55.88
N LEU A 152 -43.74 -27.26 56.16
CA LEU A 152 -43.74 -28.60 56.75
C LEU A 152 -43.86 -28.54 58.29
#